data_AF-A0A1I3B209-F1
#
_entry.id   AF-A0A1I3B209-F1
#
_cell.length_a   1.000
_cell.length_b   1.000
_cell.length_c   1.000
_cell.angle_alpha   90.00
_cell.angle_beta   90.00
_cell.angle_gamma   90.00
#
_symmetry.space_group_name_H-M   'P 1'
#
loop_
_entity.id
_entity.type
_entity.pdbx_description
1 polymer ?
#
loop_
_entity_poly.entity_id
_entity_poly.type
_entity_poly.pdbx_seq_one_letter_code
_entity_poly.pdbx_strand_id
1 'polypeptide(L)'
;MENESAQQLWESFQIQNPHLPDSYDVWAFGDTKEMADELAALVLEGLKTMTCSLKRLYEVNNEPLPKEKAYSVILDGEGQAVGIIQTLEVKVFPFDEVTEEVAAGEGEGDRSVAYWTEAHKVFFKRECEQISEPFSTKMAVVCETFELVFAA
;
A
#
# COMPACT_ATOMS: atom_id res chain seq x y z
N MET A 1 -3.42 17.59 -10.31
CA MET A 1 -4.64 17.37 -11.10
C MET A 1 -5.35 16.23 -10.43
N GLU A 2 -6.63 16.38 -10.12
CA GLU A 2 -7.44 15.32 -9.54
C GLU A 2 -7.53 14.15 -10.54
N ASN A 3 -7.44 12.91 -10.05
CA ASN A 3 -7.58 11.72 -10.89
C ASN A 3 -9.07 11.47 -11.15
N GLU A 4 -9.52 11.71 -12.39
CA GLU A 4 -10.95 11.61 -12.75
C GLU A 4 -11.53 10.21 -12.50
N SER A 5 -10.77 9.14 -12.78
CA SER A 5 -11.23 7.77 -12.53
C SER A 5 -11.40 7.48 -11.05
N ALA A 6 -10.49 8.00 -10.21
CA ALA A 6 -10.57 7.86 -8.76
C ALA A 6 -11.78 8.59 -8.18
N GLN A 7 -12.06 9.80 -8.67
CA GLN A 7 -13.25 10.56 -8.28
C GLN A 7 -14.53 9.79 -8.64
N GLN A 8 -14.63 9.27 -9.86
CA GLN A 8 -15.81 8.50 -10.30
C GLN A 8 -16.04 7.23 -9.49
N LEU A 9 -14.95 6.51 -9.16
CA LEU A 9 -15.04 5.30 -8.34
C LEU A 9 -15.48 5.65 -6.91
N TRP A 10 -14.92 6.71 -6.34
CA TRP A 10 -15.28 7.19 -5.00
C TRP A 10 -16.75 7.62 -4.93
N GLU A 11 -17.23 8.41 -5.90
CA GLU A 11 -18.64 8.82 -5.99
C GLU A 11 -19.58 7.61 -6.07
N SER A 12 -19.19 6.58 -6.84
CA SER A 12 -19.95 5.33 -6.95
C SER A 12 -20.03 4.57 -5.62
N PHE A 13 -18.93 4.56 -4.86
CA PHE A 13 -18.88 3.96 -3.53
C PHE A 13 -19.68 4.76 -2.49
N GLN A 14 -19.65 6.10 -2.56
CA GLN A 14 -20.45 6.99 -1.70
C GLN A 14 -21.96 6.84 -1.90
N ILE A 15 -22.43 6.61 -3.13
CA ILE A 15 -23.85 6.34 -3.40
C ILE A 15 -24.34 5.12 -2.59
N GLN A 16 -23.49 4.11 -2.41
CA GLN A 16 -23.81 2.89 -1.65
C GLN A 16 -23.56 3.05 -0.15
N ASN A 17 -22.76 4.05 0.26
CA ASN A 17 -22.29 4.26 1.62
C ASN A 17 -22.38 5.76 1.99
N PRO A 18 -23.57 6.27 2.36
CA PRO A 18 -23.82 7.71 2.55
C PRO A 18 -23.15 8.33 3.80
N HIS A 19 -22.41 7.54 4.57
CA HIS A 19 -21.74 7.97 5.82
C HIS A 19 -20.20 7.86 5.72
N LEU A 20 -19.65 7.78 4.51
CA LEU A 20 -18.21 7.79 4.31
C LEU A 20 -17.59 9.13 4.71
N PRO A 21 -16.30 9.12 5.11
CA PRO A 21 -15.56 10.36 5.33
C PRO A 21 -15.42 11.17 4.04
N ASP A 22 -15.17 12.47 4.18
CA ASP A 22 -14.97 13.37 3.04
C ASP A 22 -13.57 13.23 2.41
N SER A 23 -12.64 12.56 3.09
CA SER A 23 -11.24 12.42 2.67
C SER A 23 -10.87 10.96 2.41
N TYR A 24 -10.14 10.75 1.33
CA TYR A 24 -9.50 9.51 0.93
C TYR A 24 -8.18 9.82 0.23
N ASP A 25 -7.27 8.86 0.23
CA ASP A 25 -6.01 8.97 -0.52
C ASP A 25 -6.13 8.28 -1.88
N VAL A 26 -5.26 8.65 -2.82
CA VAL A 26 -5.20 8.05 -4.16
C VAL A 26 -3.75 7.71 -4.48
N TRP A 27 -3.45 6.43 -4.68
CA TRP A 27 -2.08 5.98 -4.92
C TRP A 27 -2.04 4.62 -5.64
N ALA A 28 -0.86 4.26 -6.15
CA ALA A 28 -0.59 2.99 -6.81
C ALA A 28 0.46 2.21 -6.01
N PHE A 29 0.38 0.89 -6.03
CA PHE A 29 1.39 0.04 -5.40
C PHE A 29 2.70 0.00 -6.21
N GLY A 30 3.83 -0.14 -5.51
CA GLY A 30 5.15 -0.25 -6.13
C GLY A 30 5.65 1.06 -6.76
N ASP A 31 6.80 0.98 -7.44
CA ASP A 31 7.49 2.13 -8.05
C ASP A 31 7.56 2.06 -9.59
N THR A 32 6.86 1.10 -10.19
CA THR A 32 6.77 0.91 -11.64
C THR A 32 5.34 0.60 -12.06
N LYS A 33 5.03 0.85 -13.34
CA LYS A 33 3.74 0.52 -13.94
C LYS A 33 3.40 -0.96 -13.76
N GLU A 34 4.37 -1.82 -14.07
CA GLU A 34 4.19 -3.26 -14.05
C GLU A 34 3.92 -3.77 -12.63
N MET A 35 4.60 -3.21 -11.62
CA MET A 35 4.31 -3.52 -10.21
C MET A 35 2.92 -3.02 -9.80
N ALA A 36 2.52 -1.81 -10.22
CA ALA A 36 1.20 -1.30 -9.93
C ALA A 36 0.10 -2.22 -10.48
N ASP A 37 0.23 -2.67 -11.73
CA ASP A 37 -0.70 -3.63 -12.35
C ASP A 37 -0.73 -4.97 -11.59
N GLU A 38 0.44 -5.56 -11.30
CA GLU A 38 0.55 -6.86 -10.62
C GLU A 38 -0.03 -6.81 -9.20
N LEU A 39 0.36 -5.81 -8.42
CA LEU A 39 -0.03 -5.69 -7.02
C LEU A 39 -1.49 -5.29 -6.87
N ALA A 40 -2.01 -4.44 -7.75
CA ALA A 40 -3.43 -4.13 -7.77
C ALA A 40 -4.27 -5.36 -8.12
N ALA A 41 -3.85 -6.20 -9.07
CA ALA A 41 -4.53 -7.46 -9.36
C ALA A 41 -4.59 -8.39 -8.14
N LEU A 42 -3.49 -8.52 -7.37
CA LEU A 42 -3.50 -9.31 -6.13
C LEU A 42 -4.48 -8.77 -5.08
N VAL A 43 -4.66 -7.45 -5.00
CA VAL A 43 -5.66 -6.83 -4.12
C VAL A 43 -7.07 -7.18 -4.58
N LEU A 44 -7.36 -7.08 -5.88
CA LEU A 44 -8.67 -7.40 -6.45
C LEU A 44 -9.04 -8.88 -6.32
N GLU A 45 -8.05 -9.77 -6.36
CA GLU A 45 -8.22 -11.21 -6.11
C GLU A 45 -8.37 -11.54 -4.60
N GLY A 46 -8.19 -10.56 -3.71
CA GLY A 46 -8.22 -10.75 -2.26
C GLY A 46 -7.00 -11.50 -1.72
N LEU A 47 -5.92 -11.56 -2.50
CA LEU A 47 -4.68 -12.24 -2.12
C LEU A 47 -3.72 -11.32 -1.39
N LYS A 48 -3.70 -10.02 -1.74
CA LYS A 48 -2.95 -8.98 -1.05
C LYS A 48 -3.90 -8.20 -0.14
N THR A 49 -3.68 -8.30 1.16
CA THR A 49 -4.45 -7.65 2.24
C THR A 49 -3.55 -6.89 3.22
N MET A 50 -2.24 -6.87 2.97
CA MET A 50 -1.27 -6.09 3.73
C MET A 50 -0.30 -5.37 2.79
N THR A 51 0.28 -4.28 3.28
CA THR A 51 1.33 -3.53 2.58
C THR A 51 2.32 -2.94 3.56
N CYS A 52 3.59 -2.84 3.19
CA CYS A 52 4.63 -2.21 4.00
C CYS A 52 5.31 -1.04 3.29
N SER A 53 5.63 0.00 4.05
CA SER A 53 6.39 1.18 3.58
C SER A 53 7.47 1.58 4.59
N LEU A 54 8.47 2.35 4.17
CA LEU A 54 9.50 2.85 5.09
C LEU A 54 8.98 3.99 5.97
N LYS A 55 9.04 3.83 7.30
CA LYS A 55 8.69 4.90 8.24
C LYS A 55 9.47 6.19 7.98
N ARG A 56 10.71 6.05 7.51
CA ARG A 56 11.62 7.17 7.27
C ARG A 56 11.11 8.13 6.19
N LEU A 57 10.41 7.62 5.18
CA LEU A 57 9.86 8.45 4.10
C LEU A 57 8.82 9.44 4.65
N TYR A 58 7.92 8.98 5.51
CA TYR A 58 6.94 9.85 6.18
C TYR A 58 7.63 10.97 7.00
N GLU A 59 8.72 10.65 7.70
CA GLU A 59 9.47 11.63 8.47
C GLU A 59 10.16 12.69 7.60
N VAL A 60 10.76 12.26 6.49
CA VAL A 60 11.46 13.14 5.56
C VAL A 60 10.48 14.03 4.79
N ASN A 61 9.34 13.49 4.40
CA ASN A 61 8.29 14.20 3.66
C ASN A 61 7.38 15.03 4.59
N ASN A 62 7.53 14.90 5.92
CA ASN A 62 6.64 15.49 6.92
C ASN A 62 5.17 15.08 6.68
N GLU A 63 4.96 13.81 6.32
CA GLU A 63 3.67 13.18 6.09
C GLU A 63 3.22 12.41 7.35
N PRO A 64 1.92 12.41 7.67
CA PRO A 64 1.42 11.57 8.75
C PRO A 64 1.51 10.09 8.36
N LEU A 65 1.67 9.22 9.37
CA LEU A 65 1.49 7.79 9.14
C LEU A 65 0.04 7.50 8.72
N PRO A 66 -0.19 6.39 7.99
CA PRO A 66 -1.53 5.90 7.69
C PRO A 66 -2.34 5.71 8.97
N LYS A 67 -3.66 5.77 8.84
CA LYS A 67 -4.58 5.68 9.98
C LYS A 67 -5.59 4.58 9.77
N GLU A 68 -5.93 3.89 10.84
CA GLU A 68 -7.08 3.00 10.86
C GLU A 68 -8.34 3.73 10.39
N LYS A 69 -9.16 3.00 9.62
CA LYS A 69 -10.39 3.45 8.97
C LYS A 69 -10.21 4.48 7.85
N ALA A 70 -8.97 4.85 7.51
CA ALA A 70 -8.70 5.62 6.30
C ALA A 70 -9.05 4.78 5.08
N TYR A 71 -9.49 5.46 4.02
CA TYR A 71 -9.79 4.84 2.74
C TYR A 71 -8.77 5.30 1.71
N SER A 72 -8.42 4.39 0.79
CA SER A 72 -7.56 4.70 -0.34
C SER A 72 -8.14 4.13 -1.62
N VAL A 73 -8.16 4.95 -2.66
CA VAL A 73 -8.40 4.49 -4.03
C VAL A 73 -7.08 3.99 -4.59
N ILE A 74 -7.06 2.73 -5.01
CA ILE A 74 -5.92 2.06 -5.62
C ILE A 74 -5.96 2.24 -7.13
N LEU A 75 -4.83 2.67 -7.69
CA LEU A 75 -4.62 2.82 -9.11
C LEU A 75 -3.82 1.64 -9.70
N ASP A 76 -4.11 1.31 -10.96
CA ASP A 76 -3.27 0.45 -11.78
C ASP A 76 -2.05 1.22 -12.34
N GLY A 77 -1.24 0.54 -13.16
CA GLY A 77 -0.06 1.10 -13.79
C GLY A 77 -0.34 2.13 -14.89
N GLU A 78 -1.56 2.21 -15.41
CA GLU A 78 -2.03 3.31 -16.29
C GLU A 78 -2.55 4.51 -15.48
N GLY A 79 -2.58 4.41 -14.15
CA GLY A 79 -3.12 5.43 -13.27
C GLY A 79 -4.65 5.42 -13.22
N GLN A 80 -5.30 4.33 -13.60
CA GLN A 80 -6.75 4.18 -13.52
C GLN A 80 -7.17 3.53 -12.21
N ALA A 81 -8.24 4.04 -11.61
CA ALA A 81 -8.78 3.52 -10.36
C ALA A 81 -9.40 2.14 -10.57
N VAL A 82 -8.96 1.17 -9.78
CA VAL A 82 -9.38 -0.23 -9.90
C VAL A 82 -10.06 -0.76 -8.64
N GLY A 83 -9.81 -0.15 -7.48
CA GLY A 83 -10.45 -0.55 -6.23
C GLY A 83 -10.31 0.47 -5.12
N ILE A 84 -11.06 0.28 -4.04
CA ILE A 84 -11.00 1.07 -2.81
C ILE A 84 -10.70 0.11 -1.67
N ILE A 85 -9.67 0.42 -0.91
CA ILE A 85 -9.31 -0.31 0.30
C ILE A 85 -9.61 0.54 1.54
N GLN A 86 -9.86 -0.13 2.66
CA GLN A 86 -9.92 0.49 3.98
C GLN A 86 -8.82 -0.09 4.87
N THR A 87 -8.00 0.77 5.46
CA THR A 87 -6.98 0.36 6.45
C THR A 87 -7.68 -0.07 7.74
N LEU A 88 -7.41 -1.29 8.18
CA LEU A 88 -7.97 -1.90 9.38
C LEU A 88 -7.04 -1.75 10.59
N GLU A 89 -5.74 -1.87 10.36
CA GLU A 89 -4.72 -1.84 11.41
C GLU A 89 -3.42 -1.26 10.83
N VAL A 90 -2.67 -0.53 11.67
CA VAL A 90 -1.33 -0.03 11.33
C VAL A 90 -0.34 -0.46 12.42
N LYS A 91 0.70 -1.18 12.03
CA LYS A 91 1.78 -1.62 12.91
C LYS A 91 3.12 -1.06 12.43
N VAL A 92 4.03 -0.83 13.38
CA VAL A 92 5.39 -0.38 13.09
C VAL A 92 6.37 -1.30 13.77
N PHE A 93 7.28 -1.90 13.00
CA PHE A 93 8.31 -2.81 13.50
C PHE A 93 9.57 -2.75 12.61
N PRO A 94 10.74 -3.20 13.08
CA PRO A 94 11.94 -3.28 12.25
C PRO A 94 11.75 -4.20 11.03
N PHE A 95 12.35 -3.85 9.90
CA PHE A 95 12.28 -4.62 8.65
C PHE A 95 12.64 -6.11 8.85
N ASP A 96 13.65 -6.42 9.67
CA ASP A 96 14.05 -7.80 9.95
C ASP A 96 13.20 -8.54 11.00
N GLU A 97 12.12 -7.93 11.47
CA GLU A 97 11.11 -8.56 12.35
C GLU A 97 9.81 -8.88 11.60
N VAL A 98 9.82 -8.82 10.26
CA VAL A 98 8.70 -9.25 9.42
C VAL A 98 8.28 -10.68 9.76
N THR A 99 6.96 -10.90 9.87
CA THR A 99 6.38 -12.19 10.22
C THR A 99 5.88 -12.93 8.98
N GLU A 100 5.63 -14.23 9.12
CA GLU A 100 4.95 -15.03 8.08
C GLU A 100 3.57 -14.49 7.76
N GLU A 101 2.86 -13.94 8.74
CA GLU A 101 1.55 -13.30 8.54
C GLU A 101 1.66 -12.10 7.61
N VAL A 102 2.66 -11.23 7.81
CA VAL A 102 2.88 -10.06 6.95
C VAL A 102 3.25 -10.50 5.54
N ALA A 103 4.22 -11.40 5.39
CA ALA A 103 4.63 -11.89 4.08
C ALA A 103 3.48 -12.59 3.32
N ALA A 104 2.65 -13.35 4.04
CA ALA A 104 1.49 -14.01 3.45
C ALA A 104 0.37 -13.02 3.09
N GLY A 105 0.13 -12.01 3.92
CA GLY A 105 -0.85 -10.95 3.70
C GLY A 105 -0.44 -9.98 2.59
N GLU A 106 0.85 -9.76 2.38
CA GLU A 106 1.34 -8.99 1.22
C GLU A 106 1.10 -9.73 -0.10
N GLY A 107 0.88 -11.04 -0.07
CA GLY A 107 0.32 -11.82 -1.16
C GLY A 107 1.26 -12.08 -2.35
N GLU A 108 2.46 -11.50 -2.34
CA GLU A 108 3.42 -11.50 -3.44
C GLU A 108 4.23 -12.80 -3.54
N GLY A 109 4.66 -13.14 -4.76
CA GLY A 109 5.54 -14.28 -5.03
C GLY A 109 5.02 -15.60 -4.47
N ASP A 110 5.86 -16.29 -3.69
CA ASP A 110 5.50 -17.55 -3.02
C ASP A 110 4.95 -17.35 -1.59
N ARG A 111 4.69 -16.09 -1.20
CA ARG A 111 4.15 -15.69 0.11
C ARG A 111 5.06 -16.04 1.30
N SER A 112 6.33 -16.35 1.04
CA SER A 112 7.30 -16.62 2.09
C SER A 112 7.98 -15.34 2.59
N VAL A 113 8.42 -15.37 3.85
CA VAL A 113 9.28 -14.32 4.43
C VAL A 113 10.58 -14.16 3.62
N ALA A 114 11.10 -15.25 3.06
CA ALA A 114 12.31 -15.21 2.24
C ALA A 114 12.10 -14.39 0.96
N TYR A 115 11.00 -14.64 0.24
CA TYR A 115 10.63 -13.85 -0.93
C TYR A 115 10.39 -12.39 -0.57
N TRP A 116 9.57 -12.15 0.46
CA TRP A 116 9.26 -10.80 0.93
C TRP A 116 10.54 -10.02 1.25
N THR A 117 11.48 -10.64 1.97
CA THR A 117 12.73 -10.01 2.40
C THR A 117 13.58 -9.60 1.20
N GLU A 118 13.76 -10.47 0.20
CA GLU A 118 14.59 -10.16 -0.96
C GLU A 118 13.93 -9.10 -1.87
N ALA A 119 12.63 -9.22 -2.11
CA ALA A 119 11.87 -8.24 -2.90
C ALA A 119 11.88 -6.85 -2.24
N HIS A 120 11.52 -6.76 -0.96
CA HIS A 120 11.44 -5.50 -0.24
C HIS A 120 12.82 -4.88 0.03
N LYS A 121 13.87 -5.68 0.22
CA LYS A 121 15.25 -5.15 0.32
C LYS A 121 15.68 -4.47 -0.98
N VAL A 122 15.28 -5.00 -2.13
CA VAL A 122 15.57 -4.41 -3.44
C VAL A 122 14.74 -3.12 -3.64
N PHE A 123 13.46 -3.14 -3.28
CA PHE A 123 12.56 -1.99 -3.34
C PHE A 123 12.99 -0.86 -2.40
N PHE A 124 13.12 -1.13 -1.10
CA PHE A 124 13.49 -0.14 -0.08
C PHE A 124 14.88 0.45 -0.26
N LYS A 125 15.81 -0.28 -0.89
CA LYS A 125 17.10 0.34 -1.29
C LYS A 125 16.91 1.48 -2.28
N ARG A 126 16.02 1.33 -3.27
CA ARG A 126 15.72 2.40 -4.23
C ARG A 126 15.04 3.57 -3.55
N GLU A 127 14.11 3.31 -2.63
CA GLU A 127 13.49 4.39 -1.84
C GLU A 127 14.50 5.14 -0.96
N CYS A 128 15.40 4.42 -0.29
CA CYS A 128 16.48 5.02 0.51
C CYS A 128 17.42 5.89 -0.34
N GLU A 129 17.73 5.47 -1.58
CA GLU A 129 18.52 6.27 -2.52
C GLU A 129 17.86 7.61 -2.84
N GLN A 130 16.52 7.65 -2.98
CA GLN A 130 15.78 8.89 -3.26
C GLN A 130 15.90 9.92 -2.12
N ILE A 131 16.03 9.45 -0.87
CA ILE A 131 16.25 10.31 0.30
C ILE A 131 17.72 10.42 0.73
N SER A 132 18.65 9.89 -0.08
CA SER A 132 20.09 9.90 0.19
C SER A 132 20.48 9.26 1.55
N GLU A 133 19.77 8.20 1.95
CA GLU A 133 20.06 7.43 3.17
C GLU A 133 20.50 5.99 2.85
N PRO A 134 21.33 5.36 3.70
CA PRO A 134 21.68 3.96 3.52
C PRO A 134 20.55 3.04 4.01
N PHE A 135 20.23 2.02 3.22
CA PHE A 135 19.36 0.93 3.66
C PHE A 135 19.97 0.16 4.85
N SER A 136 19.13 -0.22 5.80
CA SER A 136 19.48 -1.08 6.94
C SER A 136 18.39 -2.12 7.16
N THR A 137 18.69 -3.30 7.69
CA THR A 137 17.62 -4.25 8.06
C THR A 137 16.91 -3.87 9.36
N LYS A 138 17.42 -2.85 10.08
CA LYS A 138 16.89 -2.34 11.34
C LYS A 138 16.02 -1.10 11.20
N MET A 139 15.80 -0.59 9.97
CA MET A 139 14.87 0.52 9.76
C MET A 139 13.44 0.05 10.02
N ALA A 140 12.62 0.94 10.55
CA ALA A 140 11.22 0.67 10.83
C ALA A 140 10.40 0.68 9.54
N VAL A 141 9.61 -0.37 9.35
CA VAL A 141 8.55 -0.43 8.35
C VAL A 141 7.22 -0.11 9.01
N VAL A 142 6.34 0.53 8.24
CA VAL A 142 4.95 0.78 8.59
C VAL A 142 4.15 -0.22 7.79
N CYS A 143 3.47 -1.14 8.46
CA CYS A 143 2.67 -2.18 7.85
C CYS A 143 1.19 -1.89 8.08
N GLU A 144 0.43 -1.84 7.01
CA GLU A 144 -1.02 -1.68 7.03
C GLU A 144 -1.68 -3.03 6.73
N THR A 145 -2.64 -3.41 7.56
CA THR A 145 -3.64 -4.43 7.18
C THR A 145 -4.84 -3.71 6.63
N PHE A 146 -5.38 -4.17 5.50
CA PHE A 146 -6.52 -3.55 4.85
C PHE A 146 -7.49 -4.58 4.28
N GLU A 147 -8.69 -4.12 3.95
CA GLU A 147 -9.65 -4.90 3.17
C GLU A 147 -10.07 -4.13 1.91
N LEU A 148 -10.32 -4.85 0.82
CA LEU A 148 -10.96 -4.32 -0.37
C LEU A 148 -12.46 -4.14 -0.09
N VAL A 149 -12.94 -2.90 -0.12
CA VAL A 149 -14.34 -2.55 0.17
C VAL A 149 -15.16 -2.25 -1.08
N PHE A 150 -14.48 -1.95 -2.20
CA PHE A 150 -15.14 -1.66 -3.47
C PHE A 150 -14.19 -1.96 -4.63
N ALA A 151 -14.69 -2.57 -5.71
CA ALA A 151 -13.95 -2.79 -6.95
C ALA A 151 -14.64 -2.03 -8.09
N ALA A 152 -13.85 -1.58 -9.08
CA ALA A 152 -14.34 -0.86 -10.26
C ALA A 152 -15.21 -1.70 -11.20
#